data_AF-A0A285NP18-F1
#
_entry.id   AF-A0A285NP18-F1
#
_cell.length_a   1.000
_cell.length_b   1.000
_cell.length_c   1.000
_cell.angle_alpha   90.00
_cell.angle_beta   90.00
_cell.angle_gamma   90.00
#
_symmetry.space_group_name_H-M   'P 1'
#
loop_
_entity.id
_entity.type
_entity.pdbx_description
1 polymer ?
#
loop_
_entity_poly.entity_id
_entity_poly.type
_entity_poly.pdbx_seq_one_letter_code
_entity_poly.pdbx_strand_id
1 'polypeptide(L)'
;MRKGFILFITLILLFIILKTLLPLYSLKWDKDIEVLVVYGKKGYQVDAFKSALEEEGVPHRLVDVKTLLSEDPQRLAKYKPAIIIPDGTLQYVNPSAIRWFEDYLTHGGNLFISQDAGIKNYAGAYLRSAIFSPLLGINYILYEKLRAGSYSKGYVKVLDRDLEITPGKLDKEQRLVTGYMYKELTYPYVKTEDRSFGGKTLAVVVDKKDGSQYKALVWSKYRQGYIFYSSLPLGHFKAYSDDLFLRSNLRYFLFKLAEVPHLVNTPKGKGGFVINWHIDANLDWTSIPMMMEKGYLRKGLEYSLHITAGPFRDKPGDNLGFDACGKGERYVKMLMSYGVIGSHGGWAHNWFAYGILSGKLDQKDIYEYIEKNNRCLESITGYKIREYSAPNGVHPQPETTKALEKLGFVAYYYTGDSGSSPNRTFINGKMVSSKVIAFPISPYEESASLYEMYQKGISEEEVYRFLKSLADFSAETKQIRLFYSHPYDIPLYPSAVLKAIDYWQQKEREGLLEIHSMSYFADFLLRFLKTEYSFRKKGDELVVRLKNPEGLKDIAIAVPRYYGKVLSFPKEAVFISQDEHFYYFYLQKDEELDLSFKFH
;
A
#
# COMPACT_ATOMS: atom_id res chain seq x y z
N MET A 1 -49.65 22.88 -18.20
CA MET A 1 -49.09 21.53 -17.97
C MET A 1 -48.21 20.99 -19.10
N ARG A 2 -48.58 21.07 -20.40
CA ARG A 2 -47.78 20.50 -21.51
C ARG A 2 -46.35 21.07 -21.68
N LYS A 3 -46.14 22.39 -21.53
CA LYS A 3 -44.80 23.01 -21.70
C LYS A 3 -43.79 22.60 -20.63
N GLY A 4 -44.21 22.49 -19.36
CA GLY A 4 -43.35 22.04 -18.27
C GLY A 4 -42.95 20.56 -18.38
N PHE A 5 -43.86 19.72 -18.87
CA PHE A 5 -43.60 18.30 -19.10
C PHE A 5 -42.61 18.07 -20.25
N ILE A 6 -42.73 18.83 -21.35
CA ILE A 6 -41.78 18.77 -22.48
C ILE A 6 -40.39 19.23 -22.02
N LEU A 7 -40.28 20.35 -21.29
CA LEU A 7 -39.01 20.86 -20.77
C LEU A 7 -38.32 19.85 -19.84
N PHE A 8 -39.09 19.18 -18.98
CA PHE A 8 -38.59 18.13 -18.09
C PHE A 8 -38.06 16.92 -18.86
N ILE A 9 -38.77 16.45 -19.88
CA ILE A 9 -38.30 15.36 -20.75
C ILE A 9 -37.05 15.77 -21.52
N THR A 10 -36.99 16.99 -22.04
CA THR A 10 -35.80 17.49 -22.75
C THR A 10 -34.59 17.60 -21.83
N LEU A 11 -34.75 18.06 -20.59
CA LEU A 11 -33.68 18.10 -19.58
C LEU A 11 -33.20 16.68 -19.21
N ILE A 12 -34.11 15.73 -19.07
CA ILE A 12 -33.77 14.32 -18.83
C ILE A 12 -33.00 13.75 -20.02
N LEU A 13 -33.47 13.96 -21.25
CA LEU A 13 -32.77 13.50 -22.46
C LEU A 13 -31.40 14.14 -22.59
N LEU A 14 -31.28 15.45 -22.36
CA LEU A 14 -30.00 16.16 -22.40
C LEU A 14 -29.05 15.64 -21.32
N PHE A 15 -29.54 15.41 -20.09
CA PHE A 15 -28.76 14.82 -19.02
C PHE A 15 -28.30 13.39 -19.34
N ILE A 16 -29.16 12.57 -19.94
CA ILE A 16 -28.81 11.21 -20.40
C ILE A 16 -27.76 11.28 -21.50
N ILE A 17 -27.93 12.18 -22.49
CA ILE A 17 -26.97 12.41 -23.59
C ILE A 17 -25.63 12.90 -23.04
N LEU A 18 -25.62 13.86 -22.12
CA LEU A 18 -24.38 14.33 -21.50
C LEU A 18 -23.70 13.20 -20.72
N LYS A 19 -24.47 12.45 -19.92
CA LYS A 19 -23.94 11.35 -19.10
C LYS A 19 -23.34 10.22 -19.95
N THR A 20 -23.85 9.98 -21.16
CA THR A 20 -23.31 8.96 -22.08
C THR A 20 -22.18 9.49 -22.96
N LEU A 21 -22.30 10.69 -23.52
CA LEU A 21 -21.33 11.25 -24.47
C LEU A 21 -20.12 11.90 -23.79
N LEU A 22 -20.28 12.50 -22.61
CA LEU A 22 -19.18 13.22 -21.93
C LEU A 22 -18.01 12.28 -21.58
N PRO A 23 -18.22 11.05 -21.07
CA PRO A 23 -17.11 10.11 -20.85
C PRO A 23 -16.40 9.71 -22.14
N LEU A 24 -17.16 9.45 -23.22
CA LEU A 24 -16.62 9.11 -24.55
C LEU A 24 -15.75 10.24 -25.09
N TYR A 25 -16.29 11.46 -25.16
CA TYR A 25 -15.53 12.61 -25.64
C TYR A 25 -14.36 12.94 -24.69
N SER A 26 -14.50 12.78 -23.38
CA SER A 26 -13.39 12.99 -22.45
C SER A 26 -12.25 12.00 -22.67
N LEU A 27 -12.52 10.73 -22.99
CA LEU A 27 -11.47 9.74 -23.25
C LEU A 27 -10.81 10.00 -24.60
N LYS A 28 -11.60 10.34 -25.61
CA LYS A 28 -11.13 10.60 -26.96
C LYS A 28 -10.18 11.80 -27.02
N TRP A 29 -10.58 12.94 -26.48
CA TRP A 29 -9.89 14.22 -26.67
C TRP A 29 -8.78 14.48 -25.67
N ASP A 30 -8.82 13.80 -24.53
CA ASP A 30 -7.81 13.93 -23.51
C ASP A 30 -6.49 13.28 -23.92
N LYS A 31 -5.42 14.06 -23.78
CA LYS A 31 -4.03 13.68 -24.11
C LYS A 31 -3.16 13.53 -22.87
N ASP A 32 -3.77 13.59 -21.69
CA ASP A 32 -3.06 13.34 -20.45
C ASP A 32 -2.70 11.86 -20.36
N ILE A 33 -1.54 11.60 -19.77
CA ILE A 33 -1.02 10.27 -19.55
C ILE A 33 -1.77 9.69 -18.35
N GLU A 34 -2.57 8.65 -18.59
CA GLU A 34 -3.38 8.01 -17.56
C GLU A 34 -3.47 6.49 -17.76
N VAL A 35 -3.48 5.77 -16.66
CA VAL A 35 -3.78 4.33 -16.61
C VAL A 35 -5.29 4.13 -16.62
N LEU A 36 -5.80 3.24 -17.48
CA LEU A 36 -7.23 2.92 -17.52
C LEU A 36 -7.53 1.72 -16.64
N VAL A 37 -8.38 1.91 -15.63
CA VAL A 37 -8.93 0.79 -14.85
C VAL A 37 -10.29 0.43 -15.46
N VAL A 38 -10.32 -0.70 -16.16
CA VAL A 38 -11.43 -1.10 -17.00
C VAL A 38 -12.35 -2.06 -16.26
N TYR A 39 -13.65 -1.82 -16.34
CA TYR A 39 -14.67 -2.68 -15.73
C TYR A 39 -15.82 -2.93 -16.71
N GLY A 40 -16.44 -4.11 -16.64
CA GLY A 40 -17.74 -4.38 -17.24
C GLY A 40 -18.88 -4.26 -16.24
N LYS A 41 -18.61 -4.65 -14.99
CA LYS A 41 -19.48 -4.40 -13.83
C LYS A 41 -18.62 -3.80 -12.72
N LYS A 42 -18.98 -2.63 -12.22
CA LYS A 42 -18.26 -2.02 -11.10
C LYS A 42 -18.51 -2.83 -9.82
N GLY A 43 -17.43 -3.28 -9.19
CA GLY A 43 -17.41 -3.99 -7.91
C GLY A 43 -16.39 -3.37 -6.95
N TYR A 44 -16.34 -3.85 -5.72
CA TYR A 44 -15.41 -3.33 -4.70
C TYR A 44 -13.93 -3.49 -5.10
N GLN A 45 -13.63 -4.44 -5.99
CA GLN A 45 -12.29 -4.64 -6.54
C GLN A 45 -11.83 -3.40 -7.31
N VAL A 46 -12.72 -2.73 -8.04
CA VAL A 46 -12.40 -1.48 -8.75
C VAL A 46 -12.01 -0.39 -7.76
N ASP A 47 -12.74 -0.27 -6.64
CA ASP A 47 -12.45 0.73 -5.62
C ASP A 47 -11.14 0.42 -4.86
N ALA A 48 -10.82 -0.87 -4.68
CA ALA A 48 -9.54 -1.31 -4.12
C ALA A 48 -8.35 -0.92 -5.03
N PHE A 49 -8.42 -1.23 -6.33
CA PHE A 49 -7.40 -0.82 -7.31
C PHE A 49 -7.27 0.71 -7.37
N LYS A 50 -8.40 1.43 -7.42
CA LYS A 50 -8.42 2.90 -7.38
C LYS A 50 -7.69 3.42 -6.15
N SER A 51 -7.99 2.89 -4.96
CA SER A 51 -7.35 3.34 -3.72
C SER A 51 -5.84 3.13 -3.74
N ALA A 52 -5.37 1.99 -4.25
CA ALA A 52 -3.94 1.70 -4.36
C ALA A 52 -3.24 2.61 -5.38
N LEU A 53 -3.86 2.90 -6.52
CA LEU A 53 -3.33 3.81 -7.55
C LEU A 53 -3.24 5.26 -7.04
N GLU A 54 -4.24 5.73 -6.29
CA GLU A 54 -4.21 7.03 -5.62
C GLU A 54 -3.07 7.10 -4.60
N GLU A 55 -2.91 6.05 -3.79
CA GLU A 55 -1.85 5.96 -2.78
C GLU A 55 -0.46 5.89 -3.40
N GLU A 56 -0.30 5.38 -4.63
CA GLU A 56 0.96 5.32 -5.38
C GLU A 56 1.16 6.52 -6.33
N GLY A 57 0.27 7.52 -6.33
CA GLY A 57 0.43 8.72 -7.16
C GLY A 57 0.29 8.47 -8.66
N VAL A 58 -0.40 7.41 -9.07
CA VAL A 58 -0.56 7.03 -10.48
C VAL A 58 -1.74 7.77 -11.10
N PRO A 59 -1.56 8.51 -12.21
CA PRO A 59 -2.68 9.14 -12.90
C PRO A 59 -3.56 8.05 -13.51
N HIS A 60 -4.85 8.02 -13.18
CA HIS A 60 -5.74 6.94 -13.59
C HIS A 60 -7.17 7.38 -13.83
N ARG A 61 -7.89 6.58 -14.63
CA ARG A 61 -9.29 6.79 -14.96
C ARG A 61 -10.06 5.48 -14.95
N LEU A 62 -11.24 5.48 -14.32
CA LEU A 62 -12.17 4.36 -14.41
C LEU A 62 -12.92 4.42 -15.76
N VAL A 63 -12.92 3.33 -16.52
CA VAL A 63 -13.54 3.27 -17.86
C VAL A 63 -14.39 2.02 -18.01
N ASP A 64 -15.63 2.18 -18.50
CA ASP A 64 -16.46 1.04 -18.88
C ASP A 64 -15.90 0.39 -20.16
N VAL A 65 -15.90 -0.94 -20.22
CA VAL A 65 -15.34 -1.69 -21.36
C VAL A 65 -15.96 -1.28 -22.71
N LYS A 66 -17.24 -0.88 -22.75
CA LYS A 66 -17.87 -0.44 -24.01
C LYS A 66 -17.31 0.88 -24.50
N THR A 67 -17.04 1.81 -23.57
CA THR A 67 -16.38 3.09 -23.87
C THR A 67 -14.93 2.88 -24.31
N LEU A 68 -14.22 1.94 -23.68
CA LEU A 68 -12.87 1.58 -24.12
C LEU A 68 -12.86 1.09 -25.57
N LEU A 69 -13.71 0.11 -25.87
CA LEU A 69 -13.76 -0.55 -27.18
C LEU A 69 -14.32 0.32 -28.31
N SER A 70 -14.90 1.48 -28.00
CA SER A 70 -15.30 2.47 -29.02
C SER A 70 -14.19 3.40 -29.46
N GLU A 71 -13.06 3.44 -28.75
CA GLU A 71 -11.91 4.26 -29.11
C GLU A 71 -10.95 3.53 -30.06
N ASP A 72 -10.17 4.29 -30.80
CA ASP A 72 -9.10 3.75 -31.65
C ASP A 72 -7.91 3.27 -30.77
N PRO A 73 -7.57 1.97 -30.77
CA PRO A 73 -6.54 1.42 -29.89
C PRO A 73 -5.15 2.02 -30.15
N GLN A 74 -4.83 2.36 -31.41
CA GLN A 74 -3.56 2.97 -31.78
C GLN A 74 -3.42 4.38 -31.17
N ARG A 75 -4.42 5.24 -31.36
CA ARG A 75 -4.46 6.57 -30.72
C ARG A 75 -4.42 6.45 -29.21
N LEU A 76 -5.15 5.48 -28.64
CA LEU A 76 -5.25 5.32 -27.19
C LEU A 76 -3.90 4.95 -26.57
N ALA A 77 -3.15 4.01 -27.17
CA ALA A 77 -1.82 3.58 -26.69
C ALA A 77 -0.81 4.73 -26.55
N LYS A 78 -0.95 5.79 -27.36
CA LYS A 78 -0.07 6.97 -27.30
C LYS A 78 -0.18 7.76 -25.99
N TYR A 79 -1.35 7.79 -25.38
CA TYR A 79 -1.63 8.61 -24.20
C TYR A 79 -2.06 7.77 -22.99
N LYS A 80 -2.58 6.58 -23.19
CA LYS A 80 -3.03 5.69 -22.12
C LYS A 80 -2.11 4.47 -22.12
N PRO A 81 -0.93 4.56 -21.46
CA PRO A 81 0.14 3.58 -21.60
C PRO A 81 -0.20 2.22 -21.00
N ALA A 82 -1.22 2.15 -20.14
CA ALA A 82 -1.62 0.91 -19.50
C ALA A 82 -3.13 0.79 -19.30
N ILE A 83 -3.62 -0.44 -19.43
CA ILE A 83 -4.97 -0.90 -19.10
C ILE A 83 -4.85 -1.95 -17.99
N ILE A 84 -5.64 -1.79 -16.94
CA ILE A 84 -5.77 -2.75 -15.84
C ILE A 84 -7.19 -3.28 -15.83
N ILE A 85 -7.35 -4.60 -15.77
CA ILE A 85 -8.63 -5.29 -15.62
C ILE A 85 -8.64 -5.95 -14.23
N PRO A 86 -9.34 -5.35 -13.23
CA PRO A 86 -9.48 -5.93 -11.90
C PRO A 86 -10.29 -7.25 -11.92
N ASP A 87 -9.98 -8.13 -10.97
CA ASP A 87 -10.65 -9.41 -10.79
C ASP A 87 -12.15 -9.25 -10.54
N GLY A 88 -12.94 -10.15 -11.11
CA GLY A 88 -14.40 -10.21 -10.99
C GLY A 88 -15.16 -9.15 -11.80
N THR A 89 -14.48 -8.22 -12.47
CA THR A 89 -15.13 -7.06 -13.10
C THR A 89 -15.46 -7.24 -14.59
N LEU A 90 -14.75 -8.13 -15.29
CA LEU A 90 -14.86 -8.32 -16.74
C LEU A 90 -14.71 -9.79 -17.15
N GLN A 91 -15.50 -10.68 -16.55
CA GLN A 91 -15.45 -12.13 -16.83
C GLN A 91 -15.92 -12.49 -18.24
N TYR A 92 -16.78 -11.68 -18.87
CA TYR A 92 -17.16 -11.81 -20.27
C TYR A 92 -16.57 -10.66 -21.08
N VAL A 93 -15.88 -11.01 -22.17
CA VAL A 93 -15.41 -10.09 -23.21
C VAL A 93 -15.95 -10.64 -24.53
N ASN A 94 -16.43 -9.77 -25.43
CA ASN A 94 -16.82 -10.23 -26.75
C ASN A 94 -15.57 -10.73 -27.50
N PRO A 95 -15.54 -11.95 -28.09
CA PRO A 95 -14.38 -12.44 -28.82
C PRO A 95 -13.86 -11.50 -29.91
N SER A 96 -14.73 -10.68 -30.53
CA SER A 96 -14.31 -9.69 -31.53
C SER A 96 -13.42 -8.59 -30.95
N ALA A 97 -13.45 -8.37 -29.63
CA ALA A 97 -12.64 -7.37 -28.95
C ALA A 97 -11.16 -7.77 -28.82
N ILE A 98 -10.81 -9.05 -29.02
CA ILE A 98 -9.40 -9.48 -28.86
C ILE A 98 -8.47 -8.72 -29.81
N ARG A 99 -8.92 -8.49 -31.05
CA ARG A 99 -8.19 -7.73 -32.07
C ARG A 99 -7.91 -6.30 -31.62
N TRP A 100 -8.85 -5.69 -30.89
CA TRP A 100 -8.65 -4.35 -30.33
C TRP A 100 -7.49 -4.33 -29.33
N PHE A 101 -7.40 -5.33 -28.45
CA PHE A 101 -6.30 -5.44 -27.49
C PHE A 101 -4.97 -5.81 -28.16
N GLU A 102 -5.00 -6.65 -29.19
CA GLU A 102 -3.83 -6.94 -30.04
C GLU A 102 -3.28 -5.66 -30.67
N ASP A 103 -4.14 -4.84 -31.26
CA ASP A 103 -3.77 -3.57 -31.88
C ASP A 103 -3.23 -2.59 -30.82
N TYR A 104 -3.83 -2.52 -29.63
CA TYR A 104 -3.37 -1.69 -28.52
C TYR A 104 -1.96 -2.09 -28.04
N LEU A 105 -1.72 -3.38 -27.81
CA LEU A 105 -0.40 -3.91 -27.43
C LEU A 105 0.65 -3.71 -28.53
N THR A 106 0.24 -3.86 -29.80
CA THR A 106 1.13 -3.66 -30.95
C THR A 106 1.66 -2.23 -31.04
N HIS A 107 0.87 -1.25 -30.58
CA HIS A 107 1.24 0.16 -30.57
C HIS A 107 1.82 0.65 -29.23
N GLY A 108 2.30 -0.29 -28.38
CA GLY A 108 3.04 0.03 -27.15
C GLY A 108 2.17 0.19 -25.90
N GLY A 109 0.86 -0.03 -26.01
CA GLY A 109 -0.02 -0.13 -24.84
C GLY A 109 0.30 -1.37 -24.01
N ASN A 110 -0.02 -1.33 -22.71
CA ASN A 110 0.28 -2.42 -21.78
C ASN A 110 -0.99 -2.94 -21.11
N LEU A 111 -1.13 -4.25 -20.92
CA LEU A 111 -2.33 -4.86 -20.37
C LEU A 111 -2.02 -5.65 -19.10
N PHE A 112 -2.70 -5.33 -18.00
CA PHE A 112 -2.67 -6.08 -16.76
C PHE A 112 -4.02 -6.76 -16.50
N ILE A 113 -4.03 -8.09 -16.44
CA ILE A 113 -5.18 -8.91 -16.07
C ILE A 113 -5.01 -9.46 -14.64
N SER A 114 -5.96 -9.12 -13.76
CA SER A 114 -6.11 -9.76 -12.45
C SER A 114 -7.13 -10.89 -12.56
N GLN A 115 -6.65 -12.12 -12.41
CA GLN A 115 -7.36 -13.40 -12.29
C GLN A 115 -8.24 -13.84 -13.48
N ASP A 116 -9.39 -13.21 -13.74
CA ASP A 116 -10.53 -13.87 -14.38
C ASP A 116 -11.14 -13.13 -15.58
N ALA A 117 -10.40 -12.20 -16.18
CA ALA A 117 -10.88 -11.47 -17.36
C ALA A 117 -11.13 -12.42 -18.55
N GLY A 118 -12.30 -12.31 -19.18
CA GLY A 118 -12.63 -13.03 -20.42
C GLY A 118 -12.66 -14.56 -20.30
N ILE A 119 -13.05 -15.11 -19.14
CA ILE A 119 -13.16 -16.57 -18.92
C ILE A 119 -14.55 -17.15 -19.18
N LYS A 120 -15.58 -16.30 -19.37
CA LYS A 120 -16.98 -16.70 -19.61
C LYS A 120 -17.47 -16.23 -20.98
N ASN A 121 -18.49 -16.91 -21.50
CA ASN A 121 -19.27 -16.45 -22.66
C ASN A 121 -20.45 -15.55 -22.23
N TYR A 122 -21.24 -15.08 -23.20
CA TYR A 122 -22.37 -14.17 -22.95
C TYR A 122 -23.48 -14.80 -22.07
N ALA A 123 -23.61 -16.13 -22.10
CA ALA A 123 -24.55 -16.89 -21.28
C ALA A 123 -24.01 -17.20 -19.87
N GLY A 124 -22.80 -16.75 -19.55
CA GLY A 124 -22.15 -16.95 -18.25
C GLY A 124 -21.46 -18.31 -18.07
N ALA A 125 -21.42 -19.15 -19.12
CA ALA A 125 -20.71 -20.41 -19.08
C ALA A 125 -19.20 -20.21 -19.25
N TYR A 126 -18.40 -20.99 -18.53
CA TYR A 126 -16.94 -20.95 -18.65
C TYR A 126 -16.47 -21.44 -20.01
N LEU A 127 -15.46 -20.77 -20.55
CA LEU A 127 -14.80 -21.12 -21.80
C LEU A 127 -13.80 -22.26 -21.59
N ARG A 128 -13.44 -22.93 -22.69
CA ARG A 128 -12.35 -23.93 -22.71
C ARG A 128 -10.96 -23.29 -22.53
N SER A 129 -10.84 -22.07 -23.05
CA SER A 129 -9.65 -21.24 -22.97
C SER A 129 -10.08 -19.79 -22.79
N ALA A 130 -9.37 -19.03 -21.97
CA ALA A 130 -9.67 -17.62 -21.76
C ALA A 130 -9.36 -16.82 -23.03
N ILE A 131 -10.08 -15.72 -23.24
CA ILE A 131 -9.99 -14.92 -24.46
C ILE A 131 -8.57 -14.33 -24.66
N PHE A 132 -7.86 -14.00 -23.57
CA PHE A 132 -6.50 -13.45 -23.64
C PHE A 132 -5.40 -14.52 -23.67
N SER A 133 -5.73 -15.81 -23.56
CA SER A 133 -4.74 -16.90 -23.58
C SER A 133 -3.82 -16.88 -24.81
N PRO A 134 -4.29 -16.56 -26.04
CA PRO A 134 -3.43 -16.48 -27.21
C PRO A 134 -2.36 -15.38 -27.12
N LEU A 135 -2.63 -14.28 -26.39
CA LEU A 135 -1.69 -13.18 -26.20
C LEU A 135 -0.69 -13.48 -25.09
N LEU A 136 -1.15 -14.15 -24.03
CA LEU A 136 -0.35 -14.47 -22.87
C LEU A 136 0.50 -15.73 -23.07
N GLY A 137 0.02 -16.72 -23.84
CA GLY A 137 0.63 -18.06 -23.94
C GLY A 137 0.28 -18.99 -22.76
N ILE A 138 -0.62 -18.57 -21.88
CA ILE A 138 -1.12 -19.33 -20.72
C ILE A 138 -2.64 -19.37 -20.80
N ASN A 139 -3.21 -20.56 -20.61
CA ASN A 139 -4.64 -20.67 -20.33
C ASN A 139 -4.88 -20.61 -18.82
N TYR A 140 -5.66 -19.62 -18.38
CA TYR A 140 -6.00 -19.40 -16.98
C TYR A 140 -7.46 -19.71 -16.65
N ILE A 141 -8.14 -20.51 -17.49
CA ILE A 141 -9.42 -21.13 -17.16
C ILE A 141 -9.40 -22.61 -17.52
N LEU A 142 -9.47 -23.46 -16.49
CA LEU A 142 -9.42 -24.92 -16.63
C LEU A 142 -10.75 -25.59 -16.26
N TYR A 143 -11.84 -24.85 -16.23
CA TYR A 143 -13.11 -25.30 -15.64
C TYR A 143 -13.75 -26.47 -16.38
N GLU A 144 -13.55 -26.58 -17.70
CA GLU A 144 -14.02 -27.75 -18.46
C GLU A 144 -13.36 -29.05 -17.96
N LYS A 145 -12.06 -29.00 -17.66
CA LYS A 145 -11.25 -30.15 -17.22
C LYS A 145 -11.39 -30.42 -15.72
N LEU A 146 -11.28 -29.37 -14.91
CA LEU A 146 -11.12 -29.48 -13.45
C LEU A 146 -12.37 -29.07 -12.65
N ARG A 147 -13.40 -28.48 -13.30
CA ARG A 147 -14.59 -27.94 -12.65
C ARG A 147 -14.21 -27.02 -11.49
N ALA A 148 -14.80 -27.21 -10.31
CA ALA A 148 -14.46 -26.45 -9.11
C ALA A 148 -12.97 -26.53 -8.73
N GLY A 149 -12.27 -27.60 -9.13
CA GLY A 149 -10.82 -27.77 -8.90
C GLY A 149 -9.93 -26.80 -9.69
N SER A 150 -10.47 -26.01 -10.63
CA SER A 150 -9.74 -24.89 -11.24
C SER A 150 -9.38 -23.79 -10.26
N TYR A 151 -10.15 -23.67 -9.17
CA TYR A 151 -9.92 -22.73 -8.09
C TYR A 151 -9.39 -23.50 -6.89
N SER A 152 -8.28 -23.03 -6.34
CA SER A 152 -7.63 -23.71 -5.22
C SER A 152 -7.02 -22.70 -4.26
N LYS A 153 -6.32 -23.22 -3.27
CA LYS A 153 -5.61 -22.48 -2.24
C LYS A 153 -4.19 -23.03 -2.19
N GLY A 154 -3.19 -22.15 -2.12
CA GLY A 154 -1.79 -22.58 -2.13
C GLY A 154 -0.84 -21.53 -1.59
N TYR A 155 0.44 -21.88 -1.50
CA TYR A 155 1.50 -21.02 -1.01
C TYR A 155 2.17 -20.28 -2.17
N VAL A 156 2.30 -18.96 -2.08
CA VAL A 156 2.94 -18.17 -3.13
C VAL A 156 4.45 -18.19 -2.93
N LYS A 157 5.16 -18.78 -3.89
CA LYS A 157 6.63 -18.80 -3.96
C LYS A 157 7.13 -17.70 -4.89
N VAL A 158 7.89 -16.75 -4.34
CA VAL A 158 8.42 -15.60 -5.07
C VAL A 158 9.77 -15.95 -5.69
N LEU A 159 9.84 -15.93 -7.02
CA LEU A 159 11.03 -16.26 -7.79
C LEU A 159 11.86 -15.01 -8.11
N ASP A 160 11.19 -13.89 -8.37
CA ASP A 160 11.83 -12.63 -8.75
C ASP A 160 11.94 -11.68 -7.55
N ARG A 161 13.15 -11.14 -7.31
CA ARG A 161 13.40 -10.17 -6.23
C ARG A 161 12.88 -8.77 -6.57
N ASP A 162 12.69 -8.47 -7.85
CA ASP A 162 12.18 -7.19 -8.33
C ASP A 162 10.68 -7.00 -8.03
N LEU A 163 9.99 -8.02 -7.52
CA LEU A 163 8.60 -7.91 -7.06
C LEU A 163 8.45 -7.04 -5.80
N GLU A 164 9.56 -6.55 -5.21
CA GLU A 164 9.55 -5.62 -4.07
C GLU A 164 8.73 -6.13 -2.88
N ILE A 165 8.86 -7.42 -2.58
CA ILE A 165 8.28 -7.99 -1.36
C ILE A 165 9.15 -7.59 -0.17
N THR A 166 8.51 -7.01 0.85
CA THR A 166 9.16 -6.51 2.05
C THR A 166 10.05 -7.58 2.71
N PRO A 167 11.29 -7.24 3.10
CA PRO A 167 12.16 -8.16 3.81
C PRO A 167 11.46 -8.75 5.05
N GLY A 168 11.71 -10.04 5.31
CA GLY A 168 11.02 -10.79 6.38
C GLY A 168 9.69 -11.41 5.95
N LYS A 169 9.01 -10.93 4.90
CA LYS A 169 7.75 -11.53 4.40
C LYS A 169 7.94 -12.80 3.57
N LEU A 170 9.17 -13.25 3.37
CA LEU A 170 9.50 -14.47 2.67
C LEU A 170 10.26 -15.38 3.62
N ASP A 171 9.85 -16.65 3.71
CA ASP A 171 10.68 -17.64 4.39
C ASP A 171 12.03 -17.78 3.65
N LYS A 172 13.08 -18.06 4.41
CA LYS A 172 14.45 -18.08 3.88
C LYS A 172 14.75 -19.22 2.91
N GLU A 173 14.10 -20.37 3.09
CA GLU A 173 14.47 -21.61 2.40
C GLU A 173 13.77 -21.69 1.05
N GLN A 174 12.47 -21.47 1.05
CA GLN A 174 11.60 -21.68 -0.09
C GLN A 174 11.11 -20.38 -0.72
N ARG A 175 11.25 -19.23 -0.04
CA ARG A 175 10.74 -17.92 -0.47
C ARG A 175 9.22 -17.91 -0.67
N LEU A 176 8.51 -18.65 0.18
CA LEU A 176 7.08 -18.60 0.36
C LEU A 176 6.71 -17.37 1.18
N VAL A 177 5.58 -16.75 0.82
CA VAL A 177 5.07 -15.61 1.57
C VAL A 177 4.59 -16.04 2.95
N THR A 178 5.06 -15.33 3.98
CA THR A 178 4.75 -15.56 5.39
C THR A 178 3.97 -14.39 5.99
N GLY A 179 3.44 -14.50 7.21
CA GLY A 179 2.71 -13.42 7.87
C GLY A 179 2.85 -13.42 9.39
N TYR A 180 2.55 -12.31 10.05
CA TYR A 180 2.63 -12.30 11.52
C TYR A 180 1.72 -13.36 12.15
N MET A 181 2.23 -14.13 13.12
CA MET A 181 1.56 -15.28 13.78
C MET A 181 1.24 -16.48 12.87
N TYR A 182 1.50 -16.37 11.57
CA TYR A 182 1.22 -17.40 10.59
C TYR A 182 2.52 -17.78 9.88
N LYS A 183 2.78 -19.06 9.65
CA LYS A 183 3.91 -19.46 8.81
C LYS A 183 3.63 -19.10 7.35
N GLU A 184 3.65 -20.08 6.46
CA GLU A 184 3.35 -19.87 5.05
C GLU A 184 1.86 -19.51 4.89
N LEU A 185 1.60 -18.35 4.31
CA LEU A 185 0.25 -17.88 4.05
C LEU A 185 -0.34 -18.64 2.86
N THR A 186 -1.62 -18.99 3.00
CA THR A 186 -2.37 -19.66 1.95
C THR A 186 -3.25 -18.65 1.20
N TYR A 187 -3.07 -18.57 -0.12
CA TYR A 187 -3.78 -17.66 -1.00
C TYR A 187 -4.74 -18.40 -1.93
N PRO A 188 -5.98 -17.90 -2.14
CA PRO A 188 -6.81 -18.41 -3.22
C PRO A 188 -6.22 -17.99 -4.56
N TYR A 189 -6.27 -18.90 -5.54
CA TYR A 189 -5.72 -18.67 -6.86
C TYR A 189 -6.44 -19.53 -7.91
N VAL A 190 -6.18 -19.23 -9.18
CA VAL A 190 -6.66 -20.03 -10.33
C VAL A 190 -5.53 -20.86 -10.93
N LYS A 191 -5.77 -22.16 -11.13
CA LYS A 191 -4.82 -23.06 -11.79
C LYS A 191 -4.64 -22.65 -13.25
N THR A 192 -3.38 -22.57 -13.69
CA THR A 192 -2.98 -22.18 -15.04
C THR A 192 -2.41 -23.36 -15.82
N GLU A 193 -2.56 -23.38 -17.14
CA GLU A 193 -1.94 -24.35 -18.04
C GLU A 193 -1.10 -23.63 -19.09
N ASP A 194 0.17 -24.01 -19.19
CA ASP A 194 1.06 -23.50 -20.22
C ASP A 194 0.63 -24.01 -21.60
N ARG A 195 0.62 -23.09 -22.57
CA ARG A 195 0.36 -23.41 -23.97
C ARG A 195 1.58 -23.12 -24.83
N SER A 196 2.08 -21.89 -24.72
CA SER A 196 3.23 -21.40 -25.48
C SER A 196 3.87 -20.21 -24.76
N PHE A 197 3.85 -20.22 -23.43
CA PHE A 197 4.36 -19.12 -22.62
C PHE A 197 5.89 -19.01 -22.75
N GLY A 198 6.34 -17.93 -23.37
CA GLY A 198 7.76 -17.56 -23.49
C GLY A 198 8.17 -16.36 -22.64
N GLY A 199 7.32 -15.93 -21.69
CA GLY A 199 7.55 -14.75 -20.87
C GLY A 199 8.33 -15.00 -19.58
N LYS A 200 8.37 -14.00 -18.70
CA LYS A 200 9.01 -14.08 -17.37
C LYS A 200 8.00 -14.51 -16.31
N THR A 201 8.36 -15.47 -15.46
CA THR A 201 7.58 -15.86 -14.28
C THR A 201 8.18 -15.21 -13.05
N LEU A 202 7.36 -14.42 -12.33
CA LEU A 202 7.77 -13.71 -11.12
C LEU A 202 7.47 -14.50 -9.86
N ALA A 203 6.36 -15.24 -9.85
CA ALA A 203 5.95 -16.10 -8.76
C ALA A 203 5.15 -17.30 -9.25
N VAL A 204 5.19 -18.38 -8.48
CA VAL A 204 4.34 -19.56 -8.64
C VAL A 204 3.53 -19.80 -7.38
N VAL A 205 2.40 -20.49 -7.49
CA VAL A 205 1.67 -21.02 -6.34
C VAL A 205 1.89 -22.52 -6.26
N VAL A 206 2.31 -22.99 -5.08
CA VAL A 206 2.35 -24.41 -4.72
C VAL A 206 0.97 -24.79 -4.18
N ASP A 207 0.23 -25.63 -4.91
CA ASP A 207 -1.11 -26.06 -4.51
C ASP A 207 -1.06 -26.83 -3.18
N LYS A 208 -1.91 -26.44 -2.24
CA LYS A 208 -1.93 -27.05 -0.89
C LYS A 208 -2.39 -28.51 -0.88
N LYS A 209 -3.16 -28.94 -1.89
CA LYS A 209 -3.75 -30.29 -1.96
C LYS A 209 -2.80 -31.31 -2.57
N ASP A 210 -2.11 -30.95 -3.63
CA ASP A 210 -1.33 -31.89 -4.45
C ASP A 210 0.15 -31.50 -4.61
N GLY A 211 0.58 -30.34 -4.09
CA GLY A 211 1.96 -29.85 -4.18
C GLY A 211 2.39 -29.39 -5.59
N SER A 212 1.50 -29.44 -6.58
CA SER A 212 1.79 -29.01 -7.94
C SER A 212 2.00 -27.50 -8.00
N GLN A 213 2.89 -27.06 -8.87
CA GLN A 213 3.18 -25.64 -9.07
C GLN A 213 2.42 -25.09 -10.26
N TYR A 214 1.81 -23.92 -10.07
CA TYR A 214 1.11 -23.18 -11.10
C TYR A 214 1.67 -21.76 -11.17
N LYS A 215 1.69 -21.17 -12.37
CA LYS A 215 2.14 -19.79 -12.53
C LYS A 215 1.18 -18.84 -11.82
N ALA A 216 1.74 -18.01 -10.95
CA ALA A 216 0.97 -17.05 -10.17
C ALA A 216 1.04 -15.67 -10.81
N LEU A 217 2.26 -15.16 -10.98
CA LEU A 217 2.53 -13.83 -11.48
C LEU A 217 3.49 -13.94 -12.65
N VAL A 218 3.09 -13.42 -13.81
CA VAL A 218 3.86 -13.53 -15.05
C VAL A 218 3.71 -12.28 -15.89
N TRP A 219 4.67 -12.06 -16.78
CA TRP A 219 4.48 -11.14 -17.90
C TRP A 219 5.14 -11.65 -19.18
N SER A 220 4.63 -11.20 -20.31
CA SER A 220 5.13 -11.51 -21.64
C SER A 220 5.19 -10.22 -22.46
N LYS A 221 6.20 -10.07 -23.31
CA LYS A 221 6.25 -9.00 -24.30
C LYS A 221 5.41 -9.41 -25.51
N TYR A 222 4.49 -8.54 -25.92
CA TYR A 222 3.69 -8.73 -27.13
C TYR A 222 3.96 -7.56 -28.07
N ARG A 223 4.73 -7.80 -29.13
CA ARG A 223 5.19 -6.76 -30.06
C ARG A 223 5.89 -5.62 -29.30
N GLN A 224 5.28 -4.44 -29.19
CA GLN A 224 5.85 -3.26 -28.54
C GLN A 224 5.44 -3.13 -27.07
N GLY A 225 4.32 -3.72 -26.67
CA GLY A 225 3.79 -3.65 -25.31
C GLY A 225 4.01 -4.91 -24.47
N TYR A 226 3.46 -4.90 -23.26
CA TYR A 226 3.54 -6.00 -22.29
C TYR A 226 2.14 -6.46 -21.88
N ILE A 227 1.98 -7.77 -21.72
CA ILE A 227 0.85 -8.37 -21.02
C ILE A 227 1.33 -8.94 -19.68
N PHE A 228 0.74 -8.48 -18.59
CA PHE A 228 0.99 -8.92 -17.22
C PHE A 228 -0.24 -9.66 -16.70
N TYR A 229 -0.03 -10.79 -16.05
CA TYR A 229 -1.12 -11.61 -15.51
C TYR A 229 -0.82 -12.05 -14.08
N SER A 230 -1.85 -11.93 -13.23
CA SER A 230 -1.89 -12.50 -11.88
C SER A 230 -3.01 -13.53 -11.78
N SER A 231 -2.74 -14.73 -11.28
CA SER A 231 -3.79 -15.72 -10.95
C SER A 231 -4.42 -15.50 -9.58
N LEU A 232 -3.91 -14.52 -8.83
CA LEU A 232 -4.40 -14.10 -7.53
C LEU A 232 -5.49 -13.03 -7.71
N PRO A 233 -6.58 -13.05 -6.93
CA PRO A 233 -7.61 -12.01 -6.96
C PRO A 233 -7.15 -10.77 -6.17
N LEU A 234 -6.30 -9.94 -6.78
CA LEU A 234 -5.60 -8.85 -6.09
C LEU A 234 -6.54 -7.78 -5.50
N GLY A 235 -7.60 -7.44 -6.22
CA GLY A 235 -8.61 -6.49 -5.74
C GLY A 235 -9.41 -7.06 -4.58
N HIS A 236 -9.67 -8.37 -4.58
CA HIS A 236 -10.24 -9.06 -3.43
C HIS A 236 -9.30 -9.06 -2.21
N PHE A 237 -8.00 -9.26 -2.39
CA PHE A 237 -7.05 -9.24 -1.27
C PHE A 237 -7.05 -7.91 -0.53
N LYS A 238 -6.86 -6.79 -1.25
CA LYS A 238 -6.90 -5.47 -0.60
C LYS A 238 -8.24 -5.24 0.09
N ALA A 239 -9.36 -5.60 -0.57
CA ALA A 239 -10.71 -5.44 -0.04
C ALA A 239 -10.99 -6.18 1.29
N TYR A 240 -10.13 -7.14 1.66
CA TYR A 240 -10.22 -7.96 2.86
C TYR A 240 -8.90 -7.92 3.66
N SER A 241 -8.21 -6.76 3.67
CA SER A 241 -7.04 -6.48 4.51
C SER A 241 -5.74 -7.24 4.16
N ASP A 242 -5.50 -7.49 2.86
CA ASP A 242 -4.18 -7.84 2.34
C ASP A 242 -3.80 -6.99 1.11
N ASP A 243 -3.11 -5.87 1.36
CA ASP A 243 -2.69 -4.91 0.33
C ASP A 243 -1.39 -5.28 -0.43
N LEU A 244 -0.52 -6.12 0.15
CA LEU A 244 0.87 -6.31 -0.29
C LEU A 244 0.96 -6.75 -1.75
N PHE A 245 0.19 -7.76 -2.15
CA PHE A 245 0.27 -8.29 -3.51
C PHE A 245 -0.30 -7.32 -4.54
N LEU A 246 -1.40 -6.61 -4.24
CA LEU A 246 -1.93 -5.62 -5.16
C LEU A 246 -0.89 -4.51 -5.41
N ARG A 247 -0.31 -3.95 -4.35
CA ARG A 247 0.67 -2.87 -4.45
C ARG A 247 1.94 -3.28 -5.19
N SER A 248 2.56 -4.41 -4.81
CA SER A 248 3.76 -4.94 -5.47
C SER A 248 3.55 -5.19 -6.97
N ASN A 249 2.40 -5.73 -7.35
CA ASN A 249 2.09 -6.01 -8.75
C ASN A 249 1.86 -4.71 -9.55
N LEU A 250 1.15 -3.73 -8.96
CA LEU A 250 0.95 -2.42 -9.58
C LEU A 250 2.29 -1.72 -9.81
N ARG A 251 3.18 -1.70 -8.81
CA ARG A 251 4.51 -1.08 -8.93
C ARG A 251 5.36 -1.78 -9.99
N TYR A 252 5.41 -3.11 -9.98
CA TYR A 252 6.16 -3.85 -11.01
C TYR A 252 5.64 -3.53 -12.42
N PHE A 253 4.32 -3.64 -12.63
CA PHE A 253 3.73 -3.41 -13.94
C PHE A 253 3.86 -1.96 -14.40
N LEU A 254 3.51 -0.99 -13.55
CA LEU A 254 3.43 0.40 -13.94
C LEU A 254 4.77 1.12 -13.94
N PHE A 255 5.67 0.74 -13.04
CA PHE A 255 6.95 1.45 -12.88
C PHE A 255 8.10 0.77 -13.62
N LYS A 256 8.10 -0.58 -13.72
CA LYS A 256 9.19 -1.32 -14.37
C LYS A 256 8.90 -1.75 -15.81
N LEU A 257 7.63 -2.02 -16.14
CA LEU A 257 7.26 -2.42 -17.50
C LEU A 257 6.69 -1.26 -18.33
N ALA A 258 5.70 -0.55 -17.80
CA ALA A 258 5.03 0.53 -18.53
C ALA A 258 5.67 1.91 -18.33
N GLU A 259 6.58 2.04 -17.35
CA GLU A 259 7.32 3.27 -17.00
C GLU A 259 6.41 4.53 -16.95
N VAL A 260 5.26 4.42 -16.28
CA VAL A 260 4.26 5.48 -16.21
C VAL A 260 4.77 6.64 -15.33
N PRO A 261 4.75 7.91 -15.81
CA PRO A 261 5.06 9.06 -14.96
C PRO A 261 4.04 9.14 -13.80
N HIS A 262 4.53 9.40 -12.59
CA HIS A 262 3.71 9.37 -11.39
C HIS A 262 4.27 10.31 -10.31
N LEU A 263 3.47 10.57 -9.27
CA LEU A 263 3.97 11.20 -8.05
C LEU A 263 4.54 10.14 -7.10
N VAL A 264 5.54 10.50 -6.30
CA VAL A 264 6.11 9.60 -5.29
C VAL A 264 5.44 9.89 -3.95
N ASN A 265 4.87 8.84 -3.33
CA ASN A 265 4.09 8.91 -2.09
C ASN A 265 4.95 8.98 -0.82
N THR A 266 6.13 9.57 -0.91
CA THR A 266 7.02 9.82 0.22
C THR A 266 7.57 11.24 0.20
N PRO A 267 7.80 11.84 1.39
CA PRO A 267 8.38 13.18 1.48
C PRO A 267 9.69 13.27 0.69
N LYS A 268 9.78 14.24 -0.22
CA LYS A 268 10.94 14.50 -1.09
C LYS A 268 11.37 13.29 -1.92
N GLY A 269 10.48 12.32 -2.15
CA GLY A 269 10.78 11.09 -2.89
C GLY A 269 11.85 10.21 -2.27
N LYS A 270 12.07 10.31 -0.94
CA LYS A 270 13.01 9.47 -0.19
C LYS A 270 12.31 8.28 0.45
N GLY A 271 13.05 7.23 0.81
CA GLY A 271 12.48 6.16 1.63
C GLY A 271 12.04 6.68 3.00
N GLY A 272 10.97 6.13 3.56
CA GLY A 272 10.51 6.48 4.90
C GLY A 272 10.67 5.32 5.87
N PHE A 273 11.03 5.61 7.12
CA PHE A 273 11.15 4.58 8.14
C PHE A 273 10.56 5.05 9.47
N VAL A 274 9.66 4.23 10.01
CA VAL A 274 9.02 4.46 11.31
C VAL A 274 9.60 3.48 12.31
N ILE A 275 10.09 4.01 13.43
CA ILE A 275 10.49 3.23 14.60
C ILE A 275 9.43 3.43 15.67
N ASN A 276 8.62 2.40 15.93
CA ASN A 276 7.52 2.46 16.87
C ASN A 276 7.81 1.65 18.14
N TRP A 277 7.99 2.34 19.28
CA TRP A 277 8.16 1.70 20.58
C TRP A 277 6.82 1.64 21.32
N HIS A 278 6.43 0.43 21.71
CA HIS A 278 5.23 0.19 22.50
C HIS A 278 5.61 0.14 23.99
N ILE A 279 5.02 1.02 24.80
CA ILE A 279 5.30 1.23 26.22
C ILE A 279 4.02 0.89 26.97
N ASP A 280 3.98 -0.28 27.61
CA ASP A 280 2.73 -0.86 28.10
C ASP A 280 2.76 -1.27 29.57
N ALA A 281 3.94 -1.24 30.22
CA ALA A 281 4.14 -1.79 31.55
C ALA A 281 5.12 -0.98 32.40
N ASN A 282 5.09 -1.20 33.72
CA ASN A 282 6.03 -0.60 34.66
C ASN A 282 7.50 -1.04 34.44
N LEU A 283 7.74 -2.12 33.67
CA LEU A 283 9.08 -2.54 33.24
C LEU A 283 9.80 -1.41 32.49
N ASP A 284 9.05 -0.60 31.74
CA ASP A 284 9.58 0.51 30.96
C ASP A 284 10.15 1.66 31.82
N TRP A 285 9.81 1.71 33.12
CA TRP A 285 10.45 2.64 34.06
C TRP A 285 11.96 2.40 34.18
N THR A 286 12.42 1.18 33.90
CA THR A 286 13.85 0.83 33.84
C THR A 286 14.38 0.91 32.41
N SER A 287 13.60 0.49 31.43
CA SER A 287 14.02 0.44 30.03
C SER A 287 14.21 1.83 29.41
N ILE A 288 13.36 2.82 29.74
CA ILE A 288 13.45 4.17 29.16
C ILE A 288 14.77 4.87 29.55
N PRO A 289 15.17 4.96 30.83
CA PRO A 289 16.49 5.48 31.20
C PRO A 289 17.63 4.73 30.51
N MET A 290 17.55 3.40 30.45
CA MET A 290 18.55 2.56 29.78
C MET A 290 18.67 2.90 28.29
N MET A 291 17.55 3.12 27.60
CA MET A 291 17.53 3.52 26.20
C MET A 291 18.26 4.85 25.98
N MET A 292 18.07 5.81 26.87
CA MET A 292 18.71 7.12 26.78
C MET A 292 20.21 7.04 27.08
N GLU A 293 20.58 6.36 28.16
CA GLU A 293 21.97 6.19 28.61
C GLU A 293 22.81 5.45 27.56
N LYS A 294 22.28 4.35 27.01
CA LYS A 294 23.00 3.49 26.05
C LYS A 294 22.85 3.93 24.60
N GLY A 295 22.05 4.96 24.34
CA GLY A 295 21.95 5.54 23.01
C GLY A 295 20.97 4.87 22.06
N TYR A 296 20.03 4.07 22.56
CA TYR A 296 18.92 3.54 21.77
C TYR A 296 17.89 4.61 21.39
N LEU A 297 17.89 5.74 22.10
CA LEU A 297 17.19 6.97 21.69
C LEU A 297 18.22 8.04 21.30
N ARG A 298 18.18 8.47 20.05
CA ARG A 298 19.09 9.49 19.49
C ARG A 298 18.35 10.80 19.25
N LYS A 299 18.94 11.90 19.70
CA LYS A 299 18.48 13.24 19.27
C LYS A 299 18.70 13.36 17.76
N GLY A 300 17.68 13.83 17.05
CA GLY A 300 17.68 13.96 15.58
C GLY A 300 16.92 12.85 14.86
N LEU A 301 16.63 11.72 15.52
CA LEU A 301 15.65 10.74 15.04
C LEU A 301 14.32 11.01 15.73
N GLU A 302 13.21 10.96 14.99
CA GLU A 302 11.87 11.12 15.57
C GLU A 302 11.16 9.77 15.66
N TYR A 303 10.92 9.30 16.89
CA TYR A 303 10.27 8.00 17.15
C TYR A 303 8.75 8.14 17.34
N SER A 304 8.00 7.06 17.06
CA SER A 304 6.60 6.92 17.50
C SER A 304 6.55 6.17 18.83
N LEU A 305 6.21 6.84 19.93
CA LEU A 305 6.34 6.34 21.30
C LEU A 305 4.94 6.14 21.90
N HIS A 306 4.39 4.94 21.79
CA HIS A 306 2.98 4.69 22.10
C HIS A 306 2.83 4.16 23.52
N ILE A 307 2.00 4.82 24.34
CA ILE A 307 1.90 4.56 25.79
C ILE A 307 0.51 4.05 26.20
N THR A 308 0.46 2.97 26.97
CA THR A 308 -0.71 2.58 27.76
C THR A 308 -0.64 3.29 29.11
N ALA A 309 -1.60 4.14 29.43
CA ALA A 309 -1.47 5.14 30.49
C ALA A 309 -1.85 4.65 31.90
N GLY A 310 -2.64 3.59 32.04
CA GLY A 310 -3.20 3.20 33.34
C GLY A 310 -2.21 2.49 34.26
N PRO A 311 -2.58 2.36 35.55
CA PRO A 311 -1.71 1.82 36.58
C PRO A 311 -1.65 0.28 36.63
N PHE A 312 -2.47 -0.42 35.84
CA PHE A 312 -2.54 -1.88 35.82
C PHE A 312 -2.47 -2.40 34.38
N ARG A 313 -2.10 -3.68 34.19
CA ARG A 313 -1.91 -4.27 32.86
C ARG A 313 -2.90 -5.40 32.56
N ASP A 314 -2.97 -6.38 33.44
CA ASP A 314 -3.68 -7.65 33.22
C ASP A 314 -5.05 -7.65 33.91
N LYS A 315 -5.13 -7.07 35.10
CA LYS A 315 -6.36 -6.91 35.88
C LYS A 315 -6.30 -5.70 36.79
N PRO A 316 -7.44 -5.06 37.11
CA PRO A 316 -7.46 -3.93 38.04
C PRO A 316 -6.73 -4.25 39.36
N GLY A 317 -5.79 -3.37 39.74
CA GLY A 317 -5.05 -3.47 41.00
C GLY A 317 -3.75 -4.29 40.95
N ASP A 318 -3.36 -4.87 39.82
CA ASP A 318 -2.08 -5.60 39.72
C ASP A 318 -0.82 -4.71 39.78
N ASN A 319 -0.99 -3.39 39.60
CA ASN A 319 0.07 -2.39 39.61
C ASN A 319 1.20 -2.64 38.58
N LEU A 320 0.90 -3.39 37.51
CA LEU A 320 1.84 -3.73 36.44
C LEU A 320 1.84 -2.73 35.28
N GLY A 321 0.89 -1.79 35.26
CA GLY A 321 0.76 -0.80 34.20
C GLY A 321 1.83 0.31 34.29
N PHE A 322 2.02 1.03 33.20
CA PHE A 322 3.00 2.11 33.12
C PHE A 322 2.66 3.33 33.99
N ASP A 323 1.39 3.51 34.35
CA ASP A 323 0.92 4.57 35.26
C ASP A 323 1.35 5.99 34.83
N ALA A 324 1.06 6.37 33.57
CA ALA A 324 1.55 7.61 32.97
C ALA A 324 1.15 8.86 33.77
N CYS A 325 -0.05 8.90 34.35
CA CYS A 325 -0.53 10.03 35.17
C CYS A 325 -0.13 9.92 36.66
N GLY A 326 0.70 8.95 37.00
CA GLY A 326 1.26 8.75 38.34
C GLY A 326 2.77 8.58 38.26
N LYS A 327 3.26 7.39 38.61
CA LYS A 327 4.70 7.11 38.67
C LYS A 327 5.40 7.18 37.30
N GLY A 328 4.65 6.97 36.22
CA GLY A 328 5.09 7.02 34.83
C GLY A 328 5.35 8.42 34.28
N GLU A 329 4.82 9.48 34.91
CA GLU A 329 4.78 10.83 34.32
C GLU A 329 6.17 11.35 33.94
N ARG A 330 7.16 11.15 34.82
CA ARG A 330 8.53 11.59 34.56
C ARG A 330 9.12 10.96 33.30
N TYR A 331 8.76 9.71 33.00
CA TYR A 331 9.27 8.98 31.85
C TYR A 331 8.62 9.43 30.56
N VAL A 332 7.32 9.78 30.60
CA VAL A 332 6.65 10.44 29.46
C VAL A 332 7.39 11.73 29.11
N LYS A 333 7.70 12.57 30.10
CA LYS A 333 8.45 13.82 29.90
C LYS A 333 9.85 13.59 29.34
N MET A 334 10.54 12.54 29.78
CA MET A 334 11.86 12.16 29.23
C MET A 334 11.79 11.78 27.74
N LEU A 335 10.72 11.12 27.33
CA LEU A 335 10.53 10.64 25.96
C LEU A 335 10.16 11.76 24.96
N MET A 336 9.51 12.83 25.42
CA MET A 336 9.06 13.94 24.56
C MET A 336 10.18 14.61 23.75
N SER A 337 11.44 14.52 24.17
CA SER A 337 12.56 15.10 23.41
C SER A 337 13.07 14.22 22.27
N TYR A 338 12.52 13.02 22.09
CA TYR A 338 12.97 12.05 21.09
C TYR A 338 11.88 11.73 20.06
N GLY A 339 10.61 12.06 20.30
CA GLY A 339 9.59 11.73 19.34
C GLY A 339 8.19 12.11 19.78
N VAL A 340 7.21 11.55 19.07
CA VAL A 340 5.80 11.80 19.31
C VAL A 340 5.26 10.76 20.29
N ILE A 341 4.71 11.22 21.40
CA ILE A 341 3.89 10.39 22.29
C ILE A 341 2.56 10.10 21.60
N GLY A 342 2.28 8.82 21.41
CA GLY A 342 1.02 8.27 20.91
C GLY A 342 0.29 7.43 21.96
N SER A 343 -0.90 6.97 21.62
CA SER A 343 -1.71 6.11 22.48
C SER A 343 -1.44 4.65 22.15
N HIS A 344 -0.99 3.85 23.12
CA HIS A 344 -1.05 2.39 23.02
C HIS A 344 -2.34 1.83 23.67
N GLY A 345 -3.44 2.57 23.46
CA GLY A 345 -4.81 2.23 23.83
C GLY A 345 -5.17 1.77 25.25
N GLY A 346 -6.48 1.58 25.43
CA GLY A 346 -7.13 0.71 26.39
C GLY A 346 -7.17 1.07 27.88
N TRP A 347 -6.44 2.08 28.32
CA TRP A 347 -6.15 2.34 29.75
C TRP A 347 -5.30 1.24 30.41
N ALA A 348 -5.56 -0.05 30.14
CA ALA A 348 -4.77 -1.17 30.64
C ALA A 348 -4.58 -2.23 29.54
N HIS A 349 -3.33 -2.54 29.21
CA HIS A 349 -2.96 -3.19 27.95
C HIS A 349 -3.67 -4.54 27.71
N ASN A 350 -3.38 -5.54 28.54
CA ASN A 350 -3.92 -6.89 28.38
C ASN A 350 -5.39 -6.95 28.76
N TRP A 351 -5.78 -6.27 29.83
CA TRP A 351 -7.18 -6.22 30.27
C TRP A 351 -8.11 -5.69 29.18
N PHE A 352 -7.70 -4.64 28.46
CA PHE A 352 -8.49 -4.06 27.37
C PHE A 352 -8.57 -5.00 26.17
N ALA A 353 -7.43 -5.51 25.69
CA ALA A 353 -7.39 -6.43 24.57
C ALA A 353 -8.25 -7.69 24.81
N TYR A 354 -8.08 -8.33 25.96
CA TYR A 354 -8.85 -9.53 26.32
C TYR A 354 -10.32 -9.20 26.63
N GLY A 355 -10.61 -8.01 27.14
CA GLY A 355 -11.97 -7.51 27.31
C GLY A 355 -12.73 -7.43 25.99
N ILE A 356 -12.09 -6.92 24.93
CA ILE A 356 -12.66 -6.89 23.57
C ILE A 356 -12.86 -8.31 23.04
N LEU A 357 -11.81 -9.15 23.09
CA LEU A 357 -11.86 -10.51 22.54
C LEU A 357 -12.93 -11.39 23.20
N SER A 358 -13.17 -11.19 24.51
CA SER A 358 -14.20 -11.91 25.26
C SER A 358 -15.61 -11.33 25.09
N GLY A 359 -15.77 -10.21 24.39
CA GLY A 359 -17.04 -9.48 24.25
C GLY A 359 -17.48 -8.76 25.53
N LYS A 360 -16.61 -8.64 26.53
CA LYS A 360 -16.86 -7.88 27.76
C LYS A 360 -16.83 -6.37 27.51
N LEU A 361 -16.00 -5.92 26.57
CA LEU A 361 -15.91 -4.53 26.14
C LEU A 361 -16.50 -4.40 24.75
N ASP A 362 -17.43 -3.47 24.60
CA ASP A 362 -18.11 -3.20 23.34
C ASP A 362 -17.53 -1.97 22.60
N GLN A 363 -18.18 -1.55 21.52
CA GLN A 363 -17.75 -0.39 20.73
C GLN A 363 -17.68 0.92 21.55
N LYS A 364 -18.60 1.11 22.50
CA LYS A 364 -18.62 2.29 23.36
C LYS A 364 -17.45 2.25 24.32
N ASP A 365 -17.19 1.08 24.93
CA ASP A 365 -16.03 0.90 25.81
C ASP A 365 -14.70 1.15 25.07
N ILE A 366 -14.58 0.66 23.83
CA ILE A 366 -13.40 0.91 22.99
C ILE A 366 -13.13 2.41 22.88
N TYR A 367 -14.15 3.21 22.55
CA TYR A 367 -14.02 4.66 22.47
C TYR A 367 -13.63 5.28 23.82
N GLU A 368 -14.35 4.94 24.89
CA GLU A 368 -14.16 5.55 26.22
C GLU A 368 -12.78 5.26 26.81
N TYR A 369 -12.27 4.03 26.65
CA TYR A 369 -10.95 3.68 27.16
C TYR A 369 -9.81 4.26 26.36
N ILE A 370 -9.95 4.40 25.03
CA ILE A 370 -8.97 5.15 24.21
C ILE A 370 -9.00 6.63 24.61
N GLU A 371 -10.18 7.22 24.74
CA GLU A 371 -10.32 8.62 25.17
C GLU A 371 -9.70 8.85 26.56
N LYS A 372 -9.95 7.94 27.51
CA LYS A 372 -9.38 8.00 28.85
C LYS A 372 -7.84 7.95 28.82
N ASN A 373 -7.28 7.05 28.00
CA ASN A 373 -5.84 6.97 27.79
C ASN A 373 -5.28 8.29 27.25
N ASN A 374 -5.94 8.84 26.21
CA ASN A 374 -5.55 10.10 25.60
C ASN A 374 -5.59 11.25 26.60
N ARG A 375 -6.68 11.45 27.35
CA ARG A 375 -6.80 12.55 28.32
C ARG A 375 -5.65 12.56 29.32
N CYS A 376 -5.20 11.38 29.76
CA CYS A 376 -4.04 11.27 30.62
C CYS A 376 -2.76 11.76 29.91
N LEU A 377 -2.46 11.24 28.72
CA LEU A 377 -1.27 11.61 27.97
C LEU A 377 -1.28 13.10 27.56
N GLU A 378 -2.41 13.61 27.07
CA GLU A 378 -2.61 15.02 26.67
C GLU A 378 -2.37 15.98 27.84
N SER A 379 -2.72 15.58 29.07
CA SER A 379 -2.47 16.39 30.27
C SER A 379 -0.97 16.55 30.60
N ILE A 380 -0.14 15.61 30.14
CA ILE A 380 1.31 15.61 30.37
C ILE A 380 2.03 16.28 29.20
N THR A 381 1.61 15.97 27.97
CA THR A 381 2.30 16.40 26.75
C THR A 381 1.91 17.81 26.31
N GLY A 382 0.71 18.27 26.68
CA GLY A 382 0.17 19.57 26.26
C GLY A 382 -0.30 19.63 24.81
N TYR A 383 -0.36 18.49 24.10
CA TYR A 383 -0.85 18.42 22.73
C TYR A 383 -1.80 17.24 22.53
N LYS A 384 -2.63 17.31 21.48
CA LYS A 384 -3.61 16.27 21.12
C LYS A 384 -2.92 14.98 20.66
N ILE A 385 -3.33 13.83 21.18
CA ILE A 385 -2.78 12.53 20.74
C ILE A 385 -3.34 12.15 19.37
N ARG A 386 -2.46 11.76 18.44
CA ARG A 386 -2.79 11.56 17.01
C ARG A 386 -2.37 10.20 16.42
N GLU A 387 -1.60 9.40 17.15
CA GLU A 387 -1.12 8.09 16.74
C GLU A 387 -1.58 6.99 17.69
N TYR A 388 -1.97 5.83 17.17
CA TYR A 388 -2.53 4.73 17.94
C TYR A 388 -1.84 3.39 17.67
N SER A 389 -1.58 2.59 18.70
CA SER A 389 -1.32 1.15 18.60
C SER A 389 -2.32 0.38 19.45
N ALA A 390 -2.96 -0.62 18.86
CA ALA A 390 -3.88 -1.50 19.60
C ALA A 390 -3.11 -2.44 20.54
N PRO A 391 -3.47 -2.51 21.84
CA PRO A 391 -2.96 -3.54 22.74
C PRO A 391 -3.11 -4.95 22.17
N ASN A 392 -2.04 -5.75 22.22
CA ASN A 392 -1.95 -7.09 21.63
C ASN A 392 -2.34 -7.17 20.13
N GLY A 393 -2.32 -6.05 19.40
CA GLY A 393 -2.81 -5.98 18.02
C GLY A 393 -4.32 -6.19 17.87
N VAL A 394 -5.10 -6.17 18.97
CA VAL A 394 -6.55 -6.37 18.95
C VAL A 394 -7.24 -5.09 18.45
N HIS A 395 -7.44 -5.02 17.15
CA HIS A 395 -8.01 -3.87 16.46
C HIS A 395 -9.27 -4.27 15.67
N PRO A 396 -10.43 -4.49 16.33
CA PRO A 396 -11.66 -4.81 15.61
C PRO A 396 -11.99 -3.70 14.62
N GLN A 397 -12.17 -4.10 13.36
CA GLN A 397 -12.50 -3.21 12.26
C GLN A 397 -13.96 -3.43 11.83
N PRO A 398 -14.69 -2.34 11.51
CA PRO A 398 -14.24 -0.95 11.43
C PRO A 398 -14.33 -0.16 12.75
N GLU A 399 -14.76 -0.78 13.85
CA GLU A 399 -15.18 -0.11 15.09
C GLU A 399 -14.07 0.74 15.70
N THR A 400 -12.86 0.19 15.82
CA THR A 400 -11.72 0.88 16.42
C THR A 400 -11.33 2.09 15.58
N THR A 401 -11.18 1.93 14.26
CA THR A 401 -10.79 3.04 13.39
C THR A 401 -11.83 4.16 13.36
N LYS A 402 -13.12 3.83 13.45
CA LYS A 402 -14.19 4.83 13.62
C LYS A 402 -14.07 5.60 14.94
N ALA A 403 -13.66 4.94 16.03
CA ALA A 403 -13.37 5.62 17.28
C ALA A 403 -12.16 6.54 17.15
N LEU A 404 -11.10 6.08 16.48
CA LEU A 404 -9.90 6.87 16.21
C LEU A 404 -10.20 8.13 15.38
N GLU A 405 -10.99 8.02 14.30
CA GLU A 405 -11.44 9.18 13.52
C GLU A 405 -12.14 10.22 14.40
N LYS A 406 -13.08 9.79 15.26
CA LYS A 406 -13.83 10.69 16.14
C LYS A 406 -12.95 11.38 17.18
N LEU A 407 -11.89 10.70 17.62
CA LEU A 407 -10.94 11.21 18.61
C LEU A 407 -9.84 12.10 18.00
N GLY A 408 -9.79 12.23 16.67
CA GLY A 408 -8.86 13.10 15.96
C GLY A 408 -7.51 12.47 15.62
N PHE A 409 -7.42 11.14 15.62
CA PHE A 409 -6.21 10.44 15.16
C PHE A 409 -6.05 10.54 13.64
N VAL A 410 -4.81 10.46 13.18
CA VAL A 410 -4.47 10.39 11.74
C VAL A 410 -3.71 9.13 11.36
N ALA A 411 -3.17 8.40 12.33
CA ALA A 411 -2.40 7.20 12.08
C ALA A 411 -2.71 6.10 13.11
N TYR A 412 -2.66 4.84 12.67
CA TYR A 412 -2.65 3.70 13.57
C TYR A 412 -1.76 2.57 13.07
N TYR A 413 -1.11 1.89 14.01
CA TYR A 413 -0.36 0.67 13.78
C TYR A 413 -1.33 -0.47 13.46
N TYR A 414 -1.00 -1.31 12.48
CA TYR A 414 -1.91 -2.35 12.03
C TYR A 414 -1.22 -3.69 11.75
N THR A 415 -1.86 -4.78 12.20
CA THR A 415 -1.39 -6.15 11.97
C THR A 415 -1.88 -6.71 10.63
N GLY A 416 -3.01 -6.19 10.11
CA GLY A 416 -3.47 -6.45 8.75
C GLY A 416 -2.63 -5.69 7.72
N ASP A 417 -2.80 -6.01 6.42
CA ASP A 417 -2.01 -5.45 5.33
C ASP A 417 -0.48 -5.64 5.50
N SER A 418 -0.08 -6.63 6.32
CA SER A 418 1.29 -6.81 6.80
C SER A 418 2.33 -6.83 5.68
N GLY A 419 3.40 -6.07 5.86
CA GLY A 419 4.47 -5.88 4.90
C GLY A 419 4.15 -4.85 3.81
N SER A 420 2.96 -4.25 3.76
CA SER A 420 2.68 -3.17 2.81
C SER A 420 3.15 -1.79 3.31
N SER A 421 3.12 -0.80 2.42
CA SER A 421 3.29 0.62 2.77
C SER A 421 2.05 1.13 3.55
N PRO A 422 2.14 2.25 4.29
CA PRO A 422 0.98 2.87 4.92
C PRO A 422 -0.12 3.14 3.90
N ASN A 423 -1.35 2.82 4.26
CA ASN A 423 -2.45 2.79 3.29
C ASN A 423 -3.82 3.02 3.93
N ARG A 424 -4.85 3.22 3.10
CA ARG A 424 -6.25 3.18 3.53
C ARG A 424 -6.72 1.73 3.49
N THR A 425 -6.91 1.12 4.66
CA THR A 425 -7.36 -0.26 4.81
C THR A 425 -8.78 -0.45 4.29
N PHE A 426 -9.05 -1.65 3.76
CA PHE A 426 -10.40 -2.10 3.42
C PHE A 426 -10.76 -3.34 4.22
N ILE A 427 -12.03 -3.43 4.60
CA ILE A 427 -12.63 -4.62 5.21
C ILE A 427 -14.00 -4.85 4.57
N ASN A 428 -14.30 -6.11 4.26
CA ASN A 428 -15.58 -6.52 3.66
C ASN A 428 -15.96 -5.71 2.41
N GLY A 429 -14.97 -5.43 1.55
CA GLY A 429 -15.18 -4.70 0.30
C GLY A 429 -15.37 -3.19 0.46
N LYS A 430 -15.09 -2.62 1.63
CA LYS A 430 -15.25 -1.17 1.87
C LYS A 430 -14.00 -0.59 2.52
N MET A 431 -13.64 0.61 2.07
CA MET A 431 -12.63 1.43 2.74
C MET A 431 -13.10 1.72 4.18
N VAL A 432 -12.22 1.49 5.15
CA VAL A 432 -12.52 1.68 6.57
C VAL A 432 -12.54 3.17 6.92
N SER A 433 -11.52 3.90 6.48
CA SER A 433 -11.36 5.34 6.70
C SER A 433 -10.57 5.96 5.55
N SER A 434 -10.91 7.21 5.22
CA SER A 434 -10.12 8.06 4.31
C SER A 434 -9.31 9.12 5.06
N LYS A 435 -9.33 9.12 6.40
CA LYS A 435 -8.76 10.17 7.26
C LYS A 435 -7.72 9.64 8.25
N VAL A 436 -7.71 8.34 8.50
CA VAL A 436 -6.75 7.68 9.39
C VAL A 436 -6.03 6.61 8.59
N ILE A 437 -4.71 6.75 8.51
CA ILE A 437 -3.85 5.89 7.71
C ILE A 437 -3.37 4.72 8.56
N ALA A 438 -3.52 3.51 8.04
CA ALA A 438 -2.96 2.31 8.64
C ALA A 438 -1.45 2.26 8.36
N PHE A 439 -0.66 1.87 9.34
CA PHE A 439 0.76 1.57 9.22
C PHE A 439 0.96 0.08 9.49
N PRO A 440 0.98 -0.75 8.43
CA PRO A 440 1.16 -2.18 8.59
C PRO A 440 2.52 -2.54 9.18
N ILE A 441 2.56 -3.58 10.00
CA ILE A 441 3.82 -4.16 10.47
C ILE A 441 4.65 -4.75 9.36
N SER A 442 5.97 -4.69 9.52
CA SER A 442 6.93 -5.47 8.73
C SER A 442 7.42 -6.65 9.59
N PRO A 443 6.80 -7.84 9.50
CA PRO A 443 7.22 -8.97 10.31
C PRO A 443 8.50 -9.61 9.75
N TYR A 444 9.27 -10.22 10.64
CA TYR A 444 10.28 -11.20 10.31
C TYR A 444 9.65 -12.59 10.37
N GLU A 445 9.30 -13.12 9.20
CA GLU A 445 8.49 -14.31 9.04
C GLU A 445 7.20 -14.21 9.86
N GLU A 446 7.09 -15.03 10.91
CA GLU A 446 5.92 -15.08 11.77
C GLU A 446 6.09 -14.27 13.09
N SER A 447 7.24 -13.60 13.29
CA SER A 447 7.55 -12.73 14.43
C SER A 447 7.45 -11.26 14.05
N ALA A 448 6.87 -10.43 14.90
CA ALA A 448 6.78 -8.99 14.64
C ALA A 448 7.51 -8.12 15.66
N SER A 449 7.81 -8.66 16.86
CA SER A 449 8.64 -8.01 17.89
C SER A 449 9.98 -8.73 18.12
N LEU A 450 10.93 -8.04 18.75
CA LEU A 450 12.21 -8.62 19.20
C LEU A 450 11.99 -9.77 20.18
N TYR A 451 11.05 -9.67 21.12
CA TYR A 451 10.76 -10.77 22.04
C TYR A 451 10.34 -12.05 21.29
N GLU A 452 9.46 -11.94 20.30
CA GLU A 452 9.03 -13.09 19.50
C GLU A 452 10.15 -13.68 18.64
N MET A 453 11.09 -12.85 18.16
CA MET A 453 12.31 -13.34 17.50
C MET A 453 13.20 -14.11 18.48
N TYR A 454 13.35 -13.61 19.71
CA TYR A 454 14.14 -14.26 20.76
C TYR A 454 13.55 -15.62 21.14
N GLN A 455 12.23 -15.72 21.30
CA GLN A 455 11.54 -16.99 21.59
C GLN A 455 11.79 -18.06 20.52
N LYS A 456 12.14 -17.66 19.29
CA LYS A 456 12.44 -18.58 18.17
C LYS A 456 13.93 -18.82 17.96
N GLY A 457 14.78 -18.32 18.85
CA GLY A 457 16.22 -18.51 18.77
C GLY A 457 16.87 -17.79 17.59
N ILE A 458 16.24 -16.72 17.07
CA ILE A 458 16.83 -15.91 16.01
C ILE A 458 18.10 -15.24 16.55
N SER A 459 19.22 -15.37 15.84
CA SER A 459 20.50 -14.81 16.30
C SER A 459 20.52 -13.29 16.22
N GLU A 460 21.36 -12.64 17.03
CA GLU A 460 21.51 -11.19 17.03
C GLU A 460 21.99 -10.64 15.67
N GLU A 461 22.91 -11.33 15.00
CA GLU A 461 23.36 -10.97 13.65
C GLU A 461 22.21 -11.04 12.62
N GLU A 462 21.28 -11.96 12.83
CA GLU A 462 20.11 -12.09 11.96
C GLU A 462 19.08 -10.99 12.18
N VAL A 463 18.82 -10.63 13.44
CA VAL A 463 17.99 -9.47 13.78
C VAL A 463 18.58 -8.20 13.16
N TYR A 464 19.90 -7.98 13.29
CA TYR A 464 20.55 -6.83 12.65
C TYR A 464 20.39 -6.84 11.12
N ARG A 465 20.64 -7.97 10.46
CA ARG A 465 20.47 -8.09 9.00
C ARG A 465 19.04 -7.78 8.57
N PHE A 466 18.05 -8.25 9.31
CA PHE A 466 16.64 -7.93 9.06
C PHE A 466 16.37 -6.42 9.19
N LEU A 467 16.72 -5.81 10.32
CA LEU A 467 16.51 -4.38 10.58
C LEU A 467 17.22 -3.49 9.55
N LYS A 468 18.44 -3.86 9.15
CA LYS A 468 19.18 -3.21 8.07
C LYS A 468 18.44 -3.32 6.74
N SER A 469 17.99 -4.54 6.38
CA SER A 469 17.32 -4.79 5.11
C SER A 469 16.02 -4.03 4.95
N LEU A 470 15.25 -3.79 6.03
CA LEU A 470 14.05 -2.97 5.97
C LEU A 470 14.36 -1.51 5.60
N ALA A 471 15.44 -0.95 6.15
CA ALA A 471 15.87 0.42 5.83
C ALA A 471 16.39 0.53 4.38
N ASP A 472 17.20 -0.44 3.93
CA ASP A 472 17.66 -0.50 2.54
C ASP A 472 16.49 -0.62 1.58
N PHE A 473 15.56 -1.53 1.84
CA PHE A 473 14.36 -1.70 1.04
C PHE A 473 13.55 -0.40 0.95
N SER A 474 13.38 0.31 2.07
CA SER A 474 12.63 1.58 2.09
C SER A 474 13.32 2.65 1.26
N ALA A 475 14.65 2.78 1.38
CA ALA A 475 15.45 3.74 0.60
C ALA A 475 15.46 3.42 -0.90
N GLU A 476 15.68 2.16 -1.27
CA GLU A 476 15.77 1.69 -2.66
C GLU A 476 14.43 1.82 -3.37
N THR A 477 13.35 1.36 -2.73
CA THR A 477 12.01 1.33 -3.34
C THR A 477 11.22 2.62 -3.14
N LYS A 478 11.74 3.58 -2.37
CA LYS A 478 11.07 4.85 -2.02
C LYS A 478 9.71 4.58 -1.37
N GLN A 479 9.68 3.64 -0.44
CA GLN A 479 8.48 3.27 0.32
C GLN A 479 8.68 3.55 1.80
N ILE A 480 7.57 3.52 2.55
CA ILE A 480 7.59 3.69 4.01
C ILE A 480 7.45 2.32 4.66
N ARG A 481 8.29 1.99 5.63
CA ARG A 481 8.15 0.78 6.45
C ARG A 481 8.18 1.10 7.93
N LEU A 482 7.45 0.29 8.69
CA LEU A 482 7.39 0.37 10.13
C LEU A 482 8.07 -0.86 10.74
N PHE A 483 8.98 -0.60 11.67
CA PHE A 483 9.48 -1.56 12.64
C PHE A 483 8.91 -1.23 14.02
N TYR A 484 8.52 -2.25 14.78
CA TYR A 484 8.09 -2.08 16.16
C TYR A 484 8.74 -3.10 17.11
N SER A 485 8.84 -2.71 18.38
CA SER A 485 9.03 -3.63 19.52
C SER A 485 8.76 -2.88 20.83
N HIS A 486 9.06 -3.49 21.97
CA HIS A 486 9.00 -2.86 23.28
C HIS A 486 10.41 -2.48 23.77
N PRO A 487 10.57 -1.38 24.52
CA PRO A 487 11.84 -1.01 25.13
C PRO A 487 12.49 -2.11 25.96
N TYR A 488 11.69 -2.87 26.72
CA TYR A 488 12.19 -3.98 27.54
C TYR A 488 12.65 -5.21 26.73
N ASP A 489 12.43 -5.25 25.42
CA ASP A 489 12.94 -6.32 24.55
C ASP A 489 14.38 -6.07 24.10
N ILE A 490 14.86 -4.81 24.15
CA ILE A 490 16.19 -4.41 23.66
C ILE A 490 17.33 -5.22 24.30
N PRO A 491 17.33 -5.52 25.62
CA PRO A 491 18.37 -6.34 26.23
C PRO A 491 18.53 -7.75 25.65
N LEU A 492 17.55 -8.25 24.88
CA LEU A 492 17.64 -9.54 24.18
C LEU A 492 18.54 -9.45 22.94
N TYR A 493 18.69 -8.26 22.35
CA TYR A 493 19.46 -7.98 21.13
C TYR A 493 20.20 -6.63 21.16
N PRO A 494 21.02 -6.37 22.19
CA PRO A 494 21.54 -5.03 22.46
C PRO A 494 22.47 -4.49 21.35
N SER A 495 23.32 -5.33 20.77
CA SER A 495 24.23 -5.01 19.68
C SER A 495 23.48 -4.84 18.36
N ALA A 496 22.49 -5.71 18.07
CA ALA A 496 21.74 -5.60 16.82
C ALA A 496 20.94 -4.30 16.74
N VAL A 497 20.23 -3.93 17.80
CA VAL A 497 19.42 -2.71 17.84
C VAL A 497 20.33 -1.47 17.75
N LEU A 498 21.46 -1.46 18.46
CA LEU A 498 22.38 -0.31 18.43
C LEU A 498 23.00 -0.13 17.03
N LYS A 499 23.50 -1.21 16.42
CA LYS A 499 24.02 -1.20 15.05
C LYS A 499 22.96 -0.75 14.04
N ALA A 500 21.71 -1.20 14.20
CA ALA A 500 20.62 -0.79 13.34
C ALA A 500 20.34 0.72 13.44
N ILE A 501 20.29 1.27 14.65
CA ILE A 501 20.10 2.72 14.86
C ILE A 501 21.25 3.53 14.25
N ASP A 502 22.50 3.09 14.46
CA ASP A 502 23.66 3.75 13.86
C ASP A 502 23.57 3.74 12.33
N TYR A 503 23.14 2.61 11.75
CA TYR A 503 22.92 2.47 10.31
C TYR A 503 21.79 3.37 9.78
N TRP A 504 20.65 3.40 10.46
CA TRP A 504 19.51 4.22 10.09
C TRP A 504 19.87 5.71 10.12
N GLN A 505 20.53 6.16 11.20
CA GLN A 505 21.00 7.54 11.29
C GLN A 505 22.00 7.89 10.20
N GLN A 506 22.89 6.96 9.82
CA GLN A 506 23.77 7.16 8.68
C GLN A 506 22.99 7.37 7.38
N LYS A 507 22.00 6.52 7.09
CA LYS A 507 21.15 6.64 5.88
C LYS A 507 20.37 7.94 5.82
N GLU A 508 19.90 8.43 6.96
CA GLU A 508 19.26 9.72 7.05
C GLU A 508 20.21 10.89 6.79
N ARG A 509 21.43 10.86 7.36
CA ARG A 509 22.48 11.86 7.08
C ARG A 509 22.92 11.86 5.61
N GLU A 510 22.95 10.70 4.97
CA GLU A 510 23.20 10.55 3.54
C GLU A 510 22.03 11.04 2.67
N GLY A 511 20.88 11.36 3.28
CA GLY A 511 19.68 11.83 2.59
C GLY A 511 18.92 10.73 1.84
N LEU A 512 19.19 9.45 2.12
CA LEU A 512 18.56 8.30 1.48
C LEU A 512 17.25 7.88 2.16
N LEU A 513 17.13 8.17 3.45
CA LEU A 513 16.00 7.79 4.30
C LEU A 513 15.52 9.02 5.09
N GLU A 514 14.24 9.08 5.40
CA GLU A 514 13.65 10.01 6.36
C GLU A 514 13.11 9.17 7.53
N ILE A 515 13.56 9.44 8.76
CA ILE A 515 13.15 8.68 9.95
C ILE A 515 12.24 9.56 10.80
N HIS A 516 10.95 9.25 10.77
CA HIS A 516 9.93 10.09 11.38
C HIS A 516 8.79 9.30 12.03
N SER A 517 7.99 10.02 12.80
CA SER A 517 6.79 9.50 13.44
C SER A 517 5.71 9.07 12.43
N MET A 518 4.76 8.25 12.89
CA MET A 518 3.63 7.83 12.06
C MET A 518 2.76 9.01 11.61
N SER A 519 2.55 9.99 12.49
CA SER A 519 1.74 11.17 12.20
C SER A 519 2.39 12.09 11.18
N TYR A 520 3.72 12.23 11.18
CA TYR A 520 4.44 12.96 10.12
C TYR A 520 4.15 12.36 8.74
N PHE A 521 4.33 11.05 8.59
CA PHE A 521 4.05 10.38 7.32
C PHE A 521 2.55 10.38 6.98
N ALA A 522 1.66 10.22 7.96
CA ALA A 522 0.23 10.27 7.74
C ALA A 522 -0.21 11.66 7.26
N ASP A 523 0.31 12.73 7.85
CA ASP A 523 0.01 14.10 7.43
C ASP A 523 0.48 14.36 6.01
N PHE A 524 1.69 13.89 5.66
CA PHE A 524 2.16 13.91 4.28
C PHE A 524 1.22 13.14 3.34
N LEU A 525 0.85 11.89 3.68
CA LEU A 525 0.01 11.05 2.83
C LEU A 525 -1.41 11.61 2.67
N LEU A 526 -2.01 12.13 3.73
CA LEU A 526 -3.33 12.76 3.69
C LEU A 526 -3.33 14.03 2.84
N ARG A 527 -2.24 14.80 2.88
CA ARG A 527 -2.03 15.92 1.95
C ARG A 527 -1.79 15.42 0.53
N PHE A 528 -0.90 14.46 0.33
CA PHE A 528 -0.58 13.85 -0.96
C PHE A 528 -1.84 13.38 -1.70
N LEU A 529 -2.76 12.70 -1.00
CA LEU A 529 -4.02 12.21 -1.55
C LEU A 529 -4.99 13.32 -1.99
N LYS A 530 -4.77 14.58 -1.59
CA LYS A 530 -5.54 15.76 -2.05
C LYS A 530 -4.93 16.43 -3.28
N THR A 531 -3.79 15.92 -3.77
CA THR A 531 -3.11 16.50 -4.92
C THR A 531 -3.85 16.15 -6.19
N GLU A 532 -4.30 17.17 -6.92
CA GLU A 532 -4.73 17.04 -8.30
C GLU A 532 -3.49 17.14 -9.19
N TYR A 533 -3.33 16.21 -10.12
CA TYR A 533 -2.19 16.22 -11.02
C TYR A 533 -2.50 15.64 -12.40
N SER A 534 -1.75 16.09 -13.41
CA SER A 534 -1.76 15.46 -14.72
C SER A 534 -0.41 15.57 -15.42
N PHE A 535 -0.16 14.59 -16.29
CA PHE A 535 1.07 14.48 -17.06
C PHE A 535 0.73 14.53 -18.54
N ARG A 536 1.43 15.34 -19.34
CA ARG A 536 1.18 15.44 -20.77
C ARG A 536 2.48 15.55 -21.55
N LYS A 537 2.69 14.65 -22.51
CA LYS A 537 3.79 14.75 -23.45
C LYS A 537 3.48 15.70 -24.60
N LYS A 538 4.34 16.69 -24.83
CA LYS A 538 4.26 17.67 -25.93
C LYS A 538 5.61 17.71 -26.68
N GLY A 539 5.73 16.93 -27.75
CA GLY A 539 7.02 16.77 -28.43
C GLY A 539 8.04 16.15 -27.47
N ASP A 540 9.14 16.87 -27.27
CA ASP A 540 10.26 16.48 -26.39
C ASP A 540 10.13 17.09 -24.98
N GLU A 541 8.91 17.47 -24.59
CA GLU A 541 8.59 17.97 -23.26
C GLU A 541 7.59 17.07 -22.54
N LEU A 542 7.79 16.88 -21.23
CA LEU A 542 6.78 16.39 -20.30
C LEU A 542 6.27 17.57 -19.47
N VAL A 543 5.01 17.90 -19.67
CA VAL A 543 4.30 18.92 -18.90
C VAL A 543 3.61 18.25 -17.72
N VAL A 544 3.87 18.73 -16.51
CA VAL A 544 3.28 18.25 -15.26
C VAL A 544 2.51 19.39 -14.61
N ARG A 545 1.22 19.17 -14.39
CA ARG A 545 0.36 20.11 -13.66
C ARG A 545 0.07 19.54 -12.30
N LEU A 546 0.21 20.35 -11.26
CA LEU A 546 -0.08 19.96 -9.89
C LEU A 546 -0.81 21.07 -9.15
N LYS A 547 -1.77 20.67 -8.31
CA LYS A 547 -2.49 21.56 -7.39
C LYS A 547 -2.79 20.80 -6.10
N ASN A 548 -2.56 21.45 -4.97
CA ASN A 548 -2.96 20.91 -3.68
C ASN A 548 -3.44 22.06 -2.77
N PRO A 549 -4.63 21.96 -2.15
CA PRO A 549 -5.14 23.01 -1.26
C PRO A 549 -4.30 23.24 -0.01
N GLU A 550 -3.46 22.28 0.37
CA GLU A 550 -2.58 22.32 1.55
C GLU A 550 -1.10 22.50 1.19
N GLY A 551 -0.80 22.82 -0.08
CA GLY A 551 0.56 23.06 -0.57
C GLY A 551 1.23 21.84 -1.21
N LEU A 552 2.18 22.12 -2.11
CA LEU A 552 2.92 21.12 -2.88
C LEU A 552 4.31 20.81 -2.32
N LYS A 553 4.76 21.49 -1.26
CA LYS A 553 6.09 21.28 -0.69
C LYS A 553 6.35 19.80 -0.40
N ASP A 554 7.55 19.35 -0.75
CA ASP A 554 8.03 17.98 -0.57
C ASP A 554 7.29 16.91 -1.39
N ILE A 555 6.27 17.26 -2.19
CA ILE A 555 5.70 16.32 -3.17
C ILE A 555 6.75 16.06 -4.24
N ALA A 556 6.95 14.78 -4.57
CA ALA A 556 7.92 14.35 -5.55
C ALA A 556 7.27 13.78 -6.81
N ILE A 557 7.99 13.88 -7.92
CA ILE A 557 7.58 13.50 -9.27
C ILE A 557 8.64 12.53 -9.82
N ALA A 558 8.17 11.41 -10.35
CA ALA A 558 8.97 10.44 -11.09
C ALA A 558 8.78 10.67 -12.60
N VAL A 559 9.86 11.07 -13.27
CA VAL A 559 9.90 11.38 -14.69
C VAL A 559 10.61 10.24 -15.44
N PRO A 560 9.94 9.55 -16.40
CA PRO A 560 10.50 8.38 -17.06
C PRO A 560 11.79 8.69 -17.84
N ARG A 561 12.77 7.79 -17.74
CA ARG A 561 14.07 7.90 -18.41
C ARG A 561 14.01 7.58 -19.90
N TYR A 562 13.03 6.77 -20.34
CA TYR A 562 12.86 6.46 -21.76
C TYR A 562 12.49 7.69 -22.62
N TYR A 563 12.12 8.82 -21.99
CA TYR A 563 11.97 10.09 -22.71
C TYR A 563 13.29 10.72 -23.14
N GLY A 564 14.42 10.23 -22.64
CA GLY A 564 15.74 10.77 -22.91
C GLY A 564 16.34 11.47 -21.70
N LYS A 565 17.52 12.07 -21.89
CA LYS A 565 18.21 12.79 -20.82
C LYS A 565 17.49 14.11 -20.55
N VAL A 566 17.15 14.40 -19.29
CA VAL A 566 16.61 15.71 -18.89
C VAL A 566 17.66 16.80 -19.16
N LEU A 567 17.36 17.72 -20.07
CA LEU A 567 18.21 18.86 -20.43
C LEU A 567 17.98 20.06 -19.51
N SER A 568 16.72 20.29 -19.15
CA SER A 568 16.33 21.38 -18.24
C SER A 568 15.01 21.04 -17.55
N PHE A 569 14.86 21.54 -16.34
CA PHE A 569 13.65 21.44 -15.52
C PHE A 569 13.41 22.77 -14.79
N PRO A 570 12.18 23.04 -14.32
CA PRO A 570 11.85 24.32 -13.70
C PRO A 570 12.58 24.53 -12.38
N LYS A 571 12.85 25.79 -12.02
CA LYS A 571 13.54 26.16 -10.77
C LYS A 571 12.76 25.78 -9.51
N GLU A 572 11.46 25.55 -9.63
CA GLU A 572 10.56 25.10 -8.57
C GLU A 572 10.78 23.63 -8.19
N ALA A 573 11.41 22.85 -9.08
CA ALA A 573 11.72 21.45 -8.90
C ALA A 573 13.20 21.26 -8.55
N VAL A 574 13.47 20.36 -7.60
CA VAL A 574 14.83 20.02 -7.17
C VAL A 574 15.09 18.56 -7.51
N PHE A 575 16.16 18.31 -8.26
CA PHE A 575 16.61 16.96 -8.55
C PHE A 575 17.05 16.24 -7.27
N ILE A 576 16.54 15.02 -7.08
CA ILE A 576 16.85 14.17 -5.91
C ILE A 576 17.89 13.12 -6.31
N SER A 577 17.51 12.28 -7.27
CA SER A 577 18.22 11.07 -7.65
C SER A 577 17.63 10.53 -8.96
N GLN A 578 18.22 9.45 -9.48
CA GLN A 578 17.69 8.68 -10.60
C GLN A 578 17.91 7.18 -10.32
N ASP A 579 17.07 6.33 -10.90
CA ASP A 579 17.29 4.88 -10.98
C ASP A 579 17.28 4.42 -12.44
N GLU A 580 17.11 3.13 -12.71
CA GLU A 580 17.04 2.58 -14.05
C GLU A 580 15.89 3.16 -14.90
N HIS A 581 14.76 3.49 -14.29
CA HIS A 581 13.52 3.84 -14.97
C HIS A 581 13.13 5.33 -14.85
N PHE A 582 13.52 6.03 -13.78
CA PHE A 582 13.05 7.39 -13.51
C PHE A 582 14.14 8.37 -13.05
N TYR A 583 13.94 9.63 -13.39
CA TYR A 583 14.50 10.80 -12.70
C TYR A 583 13.51 11.27 -11.64
N TYR A 584 14.00 11.60 -10.45
CA TYR A 584 13.16 12.04 -9.33
C TYR A 584 13.40 13.51 -9.00
N PHE A 585 12.31 14.26 -8.85
CA PHE A 585 12.33 15.67 -8.46
C PHE A 585 11.33 15.93 -7.33
N TYR A 586 11.62 16.84 -6.40
CA TYR A 586 10.62 17.33 -5.44
C TYR A 586 10.39 18.83 -5.55
N LEU A 587 9.25 19.29 -5.03
CA LEU A 587 8.81 20.67 -5.12
C LEU A 587 9.12 21.45 -3.84
N GLN A 588 9.59 22.68 -3.99
CA GLN A 588 9.93 23.56 -2.85
C GLN A 588 8.84 24.55 -2.44
N LYS A 589 7.77 24.70 -3.22
CA LYS A 589 6.75 25.75 -3.05
C LYS A 589 5.35 25.19 -2.80
N ASP A 590 4.50 26.00 -2.18
CA ASP A 590 3.12 25.69 -1.80
C ASP A 590 2.08 26.40 -2.69
N GLU A 591 2.23 26.29 -4.01
CA GLU A 591 1.35 26.95 -4.99
C GLU A 591 0.94 25.96 -6.10
N GLU A 592 -0.04 26.32 -6.92
CA GLU A 592 -0.37 25.59 -8.15
C GLU A 592 0.75 25.75 -9.19
N LEU A 593 1.20 24.64 -9.78
CA LEU A 593 2.37 24.63 -10.68
C LEU A 593 2.05 23.96 -12.02
N ASP A 594 2.56 24.57 -13.11
CA ASP A 594 2.66 23.99 -14.45
C ASP A 594 4.15 23.90 -14.80
N LEU A 595 4.71 22.69 -14.77
CA LEU A 595 6.13 22.38 -14.88
C LEU A 595 6.41 21.76 -16.25
N SER A 596 7.49 22.18 -16.94
CA SER A 596 7.93 21.55 -18.18
C SER A 596 9.35 20.98 -18.03
N PHE A 597 9.47 19.67 -18.28
CA PHE A 597 10.74 18.93 -18.33
C PHE A 597 11.11 18.69 -19.79
N LYS A 598 12.28 19.16 -20.23
CA LYS A 598 12.77 19.04 -21.62
C LYS A 598 13.77 17.90 -21.75
N PHE A 599 13.68 17.12 -22.83
CA PHE A 599 14.55 15.97 -23.10
C PHE A 599 15.33 16.11 -24.41
N HIS A 600 16.39 15.30 -24.56
CA HIS A 600 17.10 15.02 -25.82
C HIS A 600 16.81 13.59 -26.28
#